data_AF-A0A2U3QGK9-F1
#
_entry.id   AF-A0A2U3QGK9-F1
#
_cell.length_a   1.000
_cell.length_b   1.000
_cell.length_c   1.000
_cell.angle_alpha   90.00
_cell.angle_beta   90.00
_cell.angle_gamma   90.00
#
_symmetry.space_group_name_H-M   'P 1'
#
loop_
_entity.id
_entity.type
_entity.pdbx_description
1 polymer ?
#
loop_
_entity_poly.entity_id
_entity_poly.type
_entity_poly.pdbx_seq_one_letter_code
_entity_poly.pdbx_strand_id
1 'polypeptide(L)'
;MNITNEDIKEVLMEVPEGHRHVRTRISLKDGTEFIFQEAAMANIVRAFITVKTHPEKTSVRLKGRRSEKRKTGYAEWQLIEE
;
A
#
# COMPACT_ATOMS: atom_id res chain seq x y z
N MET A 1 -7.08 6.22 14.58
CA MET A 1 -8.41 6.14 13.96
C MET A 1 -8.56 4.77 13.35
N ASN A 2 -9.65 4.06 13.62
CA ASN A 2 -9.99 2.80 12.97
C ASN A 2 -10.97 3.14 11.83
N ILE A 3 -10.65 2.77 10.58
CA ILE A 3 -11.51 3.03 9.42
C ILE A 3 -12.25 1.73 9.11
N THR A 4 -13.57 1.77 9.18
CA THR A 4 -14.44 0.64 8.80
C THR A 4 -14.88 0.76 7.35
N ASN A 5 -15.45 -0.31 6.79
CA ASN A 5 -16.03 -0.26 5.44
C ASN A 5 -17.16 0.77 5.33
N GLU A 6 -17.89 1.04 6.42
CA GLU A 6 -18.97 2.03 6.43
C GLU A 6 -18.45 3.46 6.35
N ASP A 7 -17.22 3.72 6.77
CA ASP A 7 -16.59 5.03 6.69
C ASP A 7 -16.12 5.36 5.26
N ILE A 8 -15.91 4.33 4.43
CA ILE A 8 -15.43 4.47 3.06
C ILE A 8 -16.58 4.87 2.15
N LYS A 9 -16.38 5.97 1.41
CA LYS A 9 -17.29 6.43 0.36
C LYS A 9 -16.97 5.76 -0.98
N GLU A 10 -15.70 5.69 -1.34
CA GLU A 10 -15.24 5.15 -2.62
C GLU A 10 -13.80 4.64 -2.50
N VAL A 11 -13.49 3.57 -3.24
CA VAL A 11 -12.12 3.19 -3.57
C VAL A 11 -11.98 3.20 -5.09
N LEU A 12 -11.12 4.06 -5.61
CA LEU A 12 -10.78 4.14 -7.03
C LEU A 12 -9.35 3.65 -7.23
N MET A 13 -9.18 2.66 -8.10
CA MET A 13 -7.86 2.16 -8.49
C MET A 13 -7.76 2.20 -10.01
N GLU A 14 -6.83 2.99 -10.53
CA GLU A 14 -6.69 3.22 -11.96
C GLU A 14 -5.23 3.50 -12.33
N VAL A 15 -4.92 3.38 -13.62
CA VAL A 15 -3.68 3.91 -14.20
C VAL A 15 -4.05 5.25 -14.83
N PRO A 16 -3.61 6.40 -14.26
CA PRO A 16 -3.94 7.70 -14.81
C PRO A 16 -3.45 7.87 -16.25
N GLU A 17 -4.09 8.76 -16.99
CA GLU A 17 -3.67 9.06 -18.36
C GLU A 17 -2.18 9.48 -18.42
N GLY A 18 -1.44 8.90 -19.36
CA GLY A 18 0.01 9.13 -19.50
C GLY A 18 0.90 8.50 -18.42
N HIS A 19 0.35 7.77 -17.46
CA HIS A 19 1.10 7.11 -16.39
C HIS A 19 1.26 5.60 -16.66
N ARG A 20 2.32 5.00 -16.10
CA ARG A 20 2.58 3.56 -16.22
C ARG A 20 2.12 2.76 -14.99
N HIS A 21 1.94 3.44 -13.87
CA HIS A 21 1.73 2.81 -12.57
C HIS A 21 0.37 3.19 -12.00
N VAL A 22 -0.22 2.25 -11.27
CA VAL A 22 -1.49 2.42 -10.60
C VAL A 22 -1.43 3.54 -9.55
N ARG A 23 -2.55 4.23 -9.40
CA ARG A 23 -2.89 5.08 -8.26
C ARG A 23 -4.11 4.50 -7.57
N THR A 24 -4.12 4.57 -6.26
CA THR A 24 -5.26 4.13 -5.44
C THR A 24 -5.72 5.28 -4.59
N ARG A 25 -6.94 5.73 -4.82
CA ARG A 25 -7.61 6.75 -4.02
C ARG A 25 -8.66 6.08 -3.15
N ILE A 26 -8.63 6.37 -1.85
CA ILE A 26 -9.66 6.00 -0.88
C ILE A 26 -10.26 7.29 -0.36
N SER A 27 -11.54 7.52 -0.65
CA SER A 27 -12.28 8.68 -0.18
C SER A 27 -13.22 8.25 0.95
N LEU A 28 -13.16 8.93 2.09
CA LEU A 28 -14.04 8.69 3.24
C LEU A 28 -15.29 9.58 3.18
N LYS A 29 -16.34 9.20 3.92
CA LYS A 29 -17.60 9.95 3.98
C LYS A 29 -17.45 11.33 4.62
N ASP A 30 -16.45 11.52 5.47
CA ASP A 30 -16.13 12.82 6.10
C ASP A 30 -15.35 13.78 5.18
N GLY A 31 -15.00 13.34 3.97
CA GLY A 31 -14.23 14.13 3.00
C GLY A 31 -12.73 13.90 3.04
N THR A 32 -12.21 13.07 3.95
CA THR A 32 -10.79 12.68 3.97
C THR A 32 -10.45 11.84 2.73
N GLU A 33 -9.32 12.14 2.07
CA GLU A 33 -8.82 11.36 0.93
C GLU A 33 -7.40 10.83 1.18
N PHE A 34 -7.19 9.56 0.85
CA PHE A 34 -5.87 8.94 0.81
C PHE A 34 -5.52 8.57 -0.61
N ILE A 35 -4.36 9.02 -1.11
CA ILE A 35 -3.86 8.66 -2.44
C ILE A 35 -2.53 7.92 -2.28
N PHE A 36 -2.51 6.67 -2.74
CA PHE A 36 -1.33 5.81 -2.69
C PHE A 36 -0.75 5.59 -4.09
N GLN A 37 0.58 5.54 -4.14
CA GLN A 37 1.31 5.04 -5.31
C GLN A 37 1.29 3.50 -5.33
N GLU A 38 1.41 2.92 -6.51
CA GLU A 38 1.51 1.46 -6.73
C GLU A 38 2.46 0.75 -5.77
N ALA A 39 3.66 1.29 -5.55
CA ALA A 39 4.65 0.69 -4.66
C ALA A 39 4.19 0.64 -3.18
N ALA A 40 3.43 1.63 -2.72
CA ALA A 40 2.88 1.62 -1.37
C ALA A 40 1.77 0.56 -1.25
N MET A 41 0.85 0.51 -2.22
CA MET A 41 -0.21 -0.50 -2.26
C MET A 41 0.33 -1.92 -2.36
N ALA A 42 1.36 -2.16 -3.18
CA ALA A 42 2.01 -3.45 -3.28
C ALA A 42 2.55 -3.93 -1.93
N ASN A 43 3.09 -3.01 -1.12
CA ASN A 43 3.57 -3.34 0.22
C ASN A 43 2.44 -3.60 1.23
N ILE A 44 1.34 -2.84 1.15
CA ILE A 44 0.14 -3.09 1.98
C ILE A 44 -0.43 -4.48 1.66
N VAL A 45 -0.62 -4.79 0.38
CA VAL A 45 -1.11 -6.09 -0.09
C VAL A 45 -0.18 -7.22 0.35
N ARG A 46 1.14 -7.05 0.19
CA ARG A 46 2.12 -8.02 0.67
C ARG A 46 2.00 -8.24 2.18
N ALA A 47 1.92 -7.18 2.98
CA ALA A 47 1.80 -7.31 4.43
C ALA A 47 0.51 -8.05 4.84
N PHE A 48 -0.62 -7.69 4.20
CA PHE A 48 -1.91 -8.35 4.43
C PHE A 48 -1.84 -9.84 4.10
N ILE A 49 -1.34 -10.19 2.90
CA ILE A 49 -1.20 -11.58 2.46
C ILE A 49 -0.30 -12.35 3.43
N THR A 50 0.88 -11.81 3.80
CA THR A 50 1.81 -12.47 4.72
C THR A 50 1.12 -12.87 6.03
N VAL A 51 0.39 -11.95 6.67
CA VAL A 51 -0.29 -12.26 7.94
C VAL A 51 -1.47 -13.21 7.74
N LYS A 52 -2.19 -13.12 6.63
CA LYS A 52 -3.38 -13.93 6.39
C LYS A 52 -3.10 -15.34 5.92
N THR A 53 -1.98 -15.58 5.25
CA THR A 53 -1.70 -16.86 4.61
C THR A 53 -0.54 -17.61 5.23
N HIS A 54 0.32 -16.97 6.02
CA HIS A 54 1.41 -17.67 6.70
C HIS A 54 0.88 -18.41 7.94
N PRO A 55 1.20 -19.70 8.13
CA PRO A 55 0.59 -20.53 9.18
C PRO A 55 0.89 -20.05 10.61
N GLU A 56 2.04 -19.41 10.80
CA GLU A 56 2.52 -19.01 12.14
C GLU A 56 2.68 -17.49 12.34
N LYS A 57 2.71 -16.67 11.28
CA LYS A 57 2.98 -15.23 11.42
C LYS A 57 1.67 -14.50 11.72
N THR A 58 1.58 -13.93 12.92
CA THR A 58 0.42 -13.13 13.34
C THR A 58 0.54 -11.64 13.04
N SER A 59 1.74 -11.18 12.68
CA SER A 59 2.00 -9.78 12.32
C SER A 59 3.22 -9.67 11.39
N VAL A 60 3.31 -8.55 10.68
CA VAL A 60 4.50 -8.14 9.92
C VAL A 60 4.63 -6.62 10.02
N ARG A 61 5.85 -6.14 10.21
CA ARG A 61 6.15 -4.71 10.26
C ARG A 61 7.01 -4.36 9.07
N LEU A 62 6.53 -3.43 8.23
CA LEU A 62 7.31 -2.88 7.13
C LEU A 62 7.73 -1.45 7.49
N LYS A 63 9.04 -1.18 7.50
CA LYS A 63 9.58 0.16 7.75
C LYS A 63 10.17 0.78 6.49
N GLY A 64 9.92 2.08 6.34
CA GLY A 64 10.52 2.90 5.29
C GLY A 64 12.02 3.05 5.52
N ARG A 65 12.81 2.65 4.52
CA ARG A 65 14.23 2.91 4.48
C ARG A 65 14.73 3.06 3.05
N ARG A 66 15.84 3.78 2.90
CA ARG A 66 16.60 3.81 1.66
C ARG A 66 17.23 2.43 1.42
N SER A 67 17.03 1.85 0.25
CA SER A 67 17.60 0.55 -0.11
C SER A 67 18.66 0.70 -1.20
N GLU A 68 19.93 0.59 -0.81
CA GLU A 68 21.05 0.65 -1.75
C GLU A 68 21.11 -0.60 -2.64
N LYS A 69 20.79 -1.77 -2.06
CA LYS A 69 20.65 -3.04 -2.77
C LYS A 69 19.18 -3.22 -3.17
N ARG A 70 18.84 -2.84 -4.40
CA ARG A 70 17.49 -3.00 -4.98
C ARG A 70 17.58 -3.57 -6.39
N LYS A 71 16.56 -4.31 -6.82
CA LYS A 71 16.46 -4.79 -8.21
C LYS A 71 16.21 -3.59 -9.13
N THR A 72 16.63 -3.70 -10.39
CA THR A 72 16.34 -2.70 -11.42
C THR A 72 14.84 -2.43 -11.49
N GLY A 73 14.45 -1.14 -11.50
CA GLY A 73 13.05 -0.71 -11.55
C GLY A 73 12.36 -0.53 -10.20
N TYR A 74 12.96 -0.96 -9.08
CA TYR A 74 12.40 -0.73 -7.75
C TYR A 74 12.71 0.69 -7.29
N ALA A 75 11.82 1.32 -6.52
CA ALA A 75 12.08 2.65 -5.96
C ALA A 75 13.21 2.62 -4.91
N GLU A 76 13.86 3.75 -4.70
CA GLU A 76 14.97 3.88 -3.75
C GLU A 76 14.48 3.81 -2.30
N TRP A 77 13.36 4.47 -2.02
CA TRP A 77 12.65 4.32 -0.76
C TRP A 77 11.75 3.08 -0.84
N GLN A 78 11.91 2.17 0.11
CA GLN A 78 11.18 0.91 0.16
C GLN A 78 10.63 0.67 1.58
N LEU A 79 9.49 -0.02 1.66
CA LEU A 79 8.97 -0.57 2.91
C LEU A 79 9.47 -2.01 3.05
N ILE A 80 10.42 -2.26 3.94
CA ILE A 80 11.06 -3.58 4.12
C ILE A 80 10.73 -4.16 5.49
N GLU A 81 10.65 -5.50 5.58
CA GLU A 81 10.43 -6.22 6.84
C GLU A 81 11.54 -5.90 7.85
N GLU A 82 11.12 -5.61 9.08
CA GLU A 82 11.97 -5.44 10.27
C GLU A 82 11.76 -6.62 11.23
#